data_AF-A0A922CLH9-F1
#
_entry.id   AF-A0A922CLH9-F1
#
_cell.length_a   1.000
_cell.length_b   1.000
_cell.length_c   1.000
_cell.angle_alpha   90.00
_cell.angle_beta   90.00
_cell.angle_gamma   90.00
#
_symmetry.space_group_name_H-M   'P 1'
#
loop_
_entity.id
_entity.type
_entity.pdbx_description
1 polymer ?
#
loop_
_entity_poly.entity_id
_entity_poly.type
_entity_poly.pdbx_seq_one_letter_code
_entity_poly.pdbx_strand_id
1 'polypeptide(L)'
;MNHDGSINAVAFTNSGTHLLTGSDDGSIIVTRTGNWQVEKIWKKAHGGQPVTDIAVHPSDKLALSIGGDKTLRTWNLIKGRPAFTINLASKGVLMPTEIKFSPGGDRFSLVSQQTVDVWTISKAGLEKRITCNSKPTTVQWLNNERIYVGLDTGNIITVSISDTQALTYKGHKQRVKSLYYENDMLYTASSSGELKVWSVLDSKLNEICSSNAACRVTCVSLNRQNHLIKKEEKSDDEQEIEENVNKEDSNDSEEDEKEKETLPVKRKPGAFVTVSYGAKDDEDDNDKSKRSNPPPAKKFKKRKRNKKTKKVVTQ
;
A
#
# COMPACT_ATOMS: atom_id res chain seq x y z
N MET A 1 29.56 2.50 -9.12
CA MET A 1 28.49 1.48 -9.04
C MET A 1 27.30 2.14 -8.39
N ASN A 2 26.70 3.06 -9.13
CA ASN A 2 25.54 3.84 -8.74
C ASN A 2 24.45 3.56 -9.76
N HIS A 3 23.22 3.87 -9.38
CA HIS A 3 22.18 4.10 -10.37
C HIS A 3 22.56 5.27 -11.27
N ASP A 4 22.12 5.20 -12.53
CA ASP A 4 22.30 6.27 -13.51
C ASP A 4 21.11 7.26 -13.50
N GLY A 5 20.17 7.09 -12.55
CA GLY A 5 19.01 7.96 -12.35
C GLY A 5 18.56 8.02 -10.90
N SER A 6 17.52 8.82 -10.61
CA SER A 6 16.97 8.99 -9.25
C SER A 6 16.54 7.65 -8.66
N ILE A 7 16.74 7.49 -7.36
CA ILE A 7 16.24 6.32 -6.62
C ILE A 7 14.81 6.62 -6.17
N ASN A 8 13.86 5.85 -6.69
CA ASN A 8 12.44 6.04 -6.38
C ASN A 8 11.95 5.09 -5.29
N ALA A 9 12.58 3.91 -5.21
CA ALA A 9 12.12 2.82 -4.36
C ALA A 9 13.28 2.29 -3.52
N VAL A 10 13.03 2.10 -2.23
CA VAL A 10 13.98 1.53 -1.28
C VAL A 10 13.22 0.56 -0.39
N ALA A 11 13.71 -0.68 -0.28
CA ALA A 11 13.11 -1.69 0.57
C ALA A 11 14.19 -2.57 1.22
N PHE A 12 14.16 -2.65 2.55
CA PHE A 12 14.95 -3.63 3.28
C PHE A 12 14.23 -4.98 3.30
N THR A 13 14.99 -6.07 3.33
CA THR A 13 14.47 -7.37 3.79
C THR A 13 14.07 -7.28 5.26
N ASN A 14 13.09 -8.06 5.70
CA ASN A 14 12.60 -8.03 7.07
C ASN A 14 13.69 -8.48 8.07
N SER A 15 14.56 -9.40 7.66
CA SER A 15 15.79 -9.79 8.38
C SER A 15 16.85 -8.69 8.45
N GLY A 16 16.67 -7.58 7.74
CA GLY A 16 17.63 -6.47 7.66
C GLY A 16 18.93 -6.80 6.93
N THR A 17 19.05 -7.98 6.32
CA THR A 17 20.30 -8.49 5.71
C THR A 17 20.61 -7.87 4.34
N HIS A 18 19.58 -7.47 3.59
CA HIS A 18 19.72 -6.89 2.26
C HIS A 18 18.86 -5.64 2.09
N LEU A 19 19.34 -4.74 1.22
CA LEU A 19 18.68 -3.55 0.74
C LEU A 19 18.43 -3.68 -0.76
N LEU A 20 17.20 -3.48 -1.18
CA LEU A 20 16.81 -3.34 -2.57
C LEU A 20 16.57 -1.87 -2.89
N THR A 21 17.14 -1.40 -3.99
CA THR A 21 16.97 -0.04 -4.50
C THR A 21 16.52 -0.09 -5.95
N GLY A 22 15.55 0.74 -6.32
CA GLY A 22 15.00 0.84 -7.66
C GLY A 22 15.10 2.26 -8.19
N SER A 23 15.48 2.40 -9.45
CA SER A 23 15.80 3.70 -10.06
C SER A 23 14.97 4.02 -11.31
N ASP A 24 14.94 5.31 -11.64
CA ASP A 24 14.49 5.85 -12.92
C ASP A 24 15.17 5.20 -14.13
N ASP A 25 16.41 4.72 -13.98
CA ASP A 25 17.15 4.00 -15.05
C ASP A 25 16.56 2.61 -15.36
N GLY A 26 15.55 2.17 -14.59
CA GLY A 26 14.88 0.89 -14.73
C GLY A 26 15.67 -0.30 -14.22
N SER A 27 16.73 -0.05 -13.46
CA SER A 27 17.51 -1.06 -12.75
C SER A 27 17.08 -1.22 -11.30
N ILE A 28 17.35 -2.41 -10.77
CA ILE A 28 17.23 -2.71 -9.34
C ILE A 28 18.58 -3.22 -8.86
N ILE A 29 19.07 -2.67 -7.75
CA ILE A 29 20.33 -3.08 -7.11
C ILE A 29 20.01 -3.73 -5.77
N VAL A 30 20.63 -4.88 -5.51
CA VAL A 30 20.58 -5.61 -4.25
C VAL A 30 21.93 -5.49 -3.55
N THR A 31 21.91 -4.97 -2.34
CA THR A 31 23.10 -4.66 -1.54
C THR A 31 22.99 -5.37 -0.20
N ARG A 32 24.06 -6.06 0.21
CA ARG A 32 24.13 -6.66 1.55
C ARG A 32 24.41 -5.56 2.58
N THR A 33 23.61 -5.50 3.65
CA THR A 33 23.69 -4.41 4.63
C THR A 33 24.88 -4.52 5.58
N GLY A 34 25.39 -5.74 5.83
CA GLY A 34 26.49 -5.96 6.78
C GLY A 34 27.82 -5.33 6.35
N ASN A 35 28.06 -5.19 5.04
CA ASN A 35 29.28 -4.60 4.49
C ASN A 35 29.02 -3.62 3.33
N TRP A 36 27.75 -3.33 3.05
CA TRP A 36 27.29 -2.46 1.95
C TRP A 36 27.80 -2.84 0.56
N GLN A 37 28.12 -4.13 0.35
CA GLN A 37 28.56 -4.62 -0.95
C GLN A 37 27.36 -4.93 -1.85
N VAL A 38 27.47 -4.54 -3.11
CA VAL A 38 26.49 -4.88 -4.15
C VAL A 38 26.63 -6.35 -4.51
N GLU A 39 25.60 -7.14 -4.25
CA GLU A 39 25.58 -8.56 -4.61
C GLU A 39 24.95 -8.80 -5.98
N LYS A 40 23.96 -7.99 -6.34
CA LYS A 40 23.23 -8.16 -7.60
C LYS A 40 22.79 -6.84 -8.21
N ILE A 41 22.88 -6.77 -9.53
CA ILE A 41 22.33 -5.68 -10.32
C ILE A 41 21.44 -6.26 -11.42
N TRP A 42 20.15 -5.91 -11.40
CA TRP A 42 19.21 -6.18 -12.48
C TRP A 42 19.06 -4.95 -13.37
N LYS A 43 20.02 -4.73 -14.29
CA LYS A 43 20.09 -3.51 -15.13
C LYS A 43 18.86 -3.23 -15.99
N LYS A 44 18.13 -4.29 -16.40
CA LYS A 44 16.92 -4.18 -17.21
C LYS A 44 15.71 -4.69 -16.45
N ALA A 45 15.65 -4.39 -15.15
CA ALA A 45 14.57 -4.83 -14.29
C ALA A 45 13.20 -4.42 -14.84
N HIS A 46 13.05 -3.20 -15.33
CA HIS A 46 11.84 -2.72 -16.03
C HIS A 46 12.14 -2.18 -17.44
N GLY A 47 13.10 -2.82 -18.14
CA GLY A 47 13.38 -2.51 -19.55
C GLY A 47 13.83 -1.07 -19.81
N GLY A 48 14.47 -0.41 -18.83
CA GLY A 48 14.88 1.00 -18.92
C GLY A 48 13.76 2.00 -18.60
N GLN A 49 12.59 1.54 -18.15
CA GLN A 49 11.55 2.39 -17.59
C GLN A 49 11.71 2.51 -16.07
N PRO A 50 11.34 3.64 -15.46
CA PRO A 50 11.48 3.84 -14.02
C PRO A 50 10.88 2.73 -13.18
N VAL A 51 11.64 2.23 -12.20
CA VAL A 51 11.10 1.41 -11.12
C VAL A 51 10.38 2.34 -10.16
N THR A 52 9.08 2.15 -9.98
CA THR A 52 8.24 3.06 -9.18
C THR A 52 8.19 2.66 -7.71
N ASP A 53 8.15 1.36 -7.41
CA ASP A 53 8.15 0.84 -6.05
C ASP A 53 8.66 -0.60 -5.97
N ILE A 54 9.12 -1.01 -4.79
CA ILE A 54 9.59 -2.36 -4.47
C ILE A 54 9.00 -2.77 -3.12
N ALA A 55 8.40 -3.97 -3.06
CA ALA A 55 7.92 -4.57 -1.82
C ALA A 55 8.59 -5.93 -1.59
N VAL A 56 9.11 -6.16 -0.39
CA VAL A 56 9.67 -7.46 0.01
C VAL A 56 8.59 -8.27 0.72
N HIS A 57 8.47 -9.54 0.35
CA HIS A 57 7.52 -10.45 0.98
C HIS A 57 7.94 -10.75 2.43
N PRO A 58 7.02 -10.91 3.40
CA PRO A 58 7.35 -11.19 4.80
C PRO A 58 8.29 -12.39 5.03
N SER A 59 8.33 -13.35 4.11
CA SER A 59 9.24 -14.51 4.17
C SER A 59 10.68 -14.24 3.72
N ASP A 60 11.00 -13.03 3.24
CA ASP A 60 12.31 -12.64 2.66
C ASP A 60 12.77 -13.44 1.42
N LYS A 61 11.94 -14.35 0.89
CA LYS A 61 12.31 -15.19 -0.27
C LYS A 61 11.98 -14.56 -1.61
N LEU A 62 11.08 -13.57 -1.61
CA LEU A 62 10.48 -12.98 -2.80
C LEU A 62 10.39 -11.46 -2.65
N ALA A 63 10.53 -10.74 -3.76
CA ALA A 63 10.18 -9.33 -3.84
C ALA A 63 9.29 -9.07 -5.06
N LEU A 64 8.49 -8.02 -4.98
CA LEU A 64 7.73 -7.46 -6.08
C LEU A 64 8.30 -6.10 -6.45
N SER A 65 8.30 -5.80 -7.74
CA SER A 65 8.56 -4.46 -8.23
C SER A 65 7.55 -4.05 -9.28
N ILE A 66 7.25 -2.77 -9.31
CA ILE A 66 6.46 -2.12 -10.35
C ILE A 66 7.29 -1.05 -11.03
N GLY A 67 6.92 -0.72 -12.27
CA GLY A 67 7.57 0.34 -13.00
C GLY A 67 6.71 0.98 -14.07
N GLY A 68 7.28 1.99 -14.74
CA GLY A 68 6.67 2.72 -15.85
C GLY A 68 6.32 1.86 -17.06
N ASP A 69 6.91 0.65 -17.15
CA ASP A 69 6.55 -0.35 -18.16
C ASP A 69 5.17 -1.01 -17.91
N LYS A 70 4.46 -0.62 -16.84
CA LYS A 70 3.14 -1.13 -16.44
C LYS A 70 3.16 -2.64 -16.21
N THR A 71 4.29 -3.16 -15.74
CA THR A 71 4.41 -4.56 -15.32
C THR A 71 4.62 -4.67 -13.82
N LEU A 72 4.08 -5.74 -13.25
CA LEU A 72 4.44 -6.22 -11.92
C LEU A 72 5.42 -7.38 -12.12
N ARG A 73 6.59 -7.29 -11.52
CA ARG A 73 7.63 -8.33 -11.62
C ARG A 73 7.87 -8.95 -10.27
N THR A 74 8.02 -10.27 -10.26
CA THR A 74 8.35 -11.05 -9.08
C THR A 74 9.79 -11.51 -9.18
N TRP A 75 10.56 -11.25 -8.12
CA TRP A 75 11.97 -11.58 -7.99
C TRP A 75 12.12 -12.70 -6.98
N ASN A 76 12.84 -13.75 -7.35
CA ASN A 76 13.27 -14.77 -6.40
C ASN A 76 14.58 -14.30 -5.76
N LEU A 77 14.53 -13.94 -4.48
CA LEU A 77 15.68 -13.41 -3.75
C LEU A 77 16.70 -14.50 -3.40
N ILE A 78 16.26 -15.75 -3.24
CA ILE A 78 17.16 -16.89 -2.97
C ILE A 78 18.02 -17.24 -4.19
N LYS A 79 17.43 -17.22 -5.39
CA LYS A 79 18.11 -17.53 -6.65
C LYS A 79 18.63 -16.30 -7.38
N GLY A 80 18.32 -15.09 -6.91
CA GLY A 80 18.73 -13.82 -7.52
C GLY A 80 18.25 -13.62 -8.97
N ARG A 81 17.08 -14.16 -9.34
CA ARG A 81 16.56 -14.15 -10.72
C ARG A 81 15.09 -13.74 -10.79
N PRO A 82 14.65 -13.15 -11.93
CA PRO A 82 13.23 -12.92 -12.15
C PRO A 82 12.47 -14.26 -12.18
N ALA A 83 11.28 -14.27 -11.60
CA ALA A 83 10.40 -15.43 -11.50
C ALA A 83 9.19 -15.28 -12.43
N PHE A 84 8.41 -14.21 -12.27
CA PHE A 84 7.18 -13.97 -13.02
C PHE A 84 7.02 -12.51 -13.40
N THR A 85 6.31 -12.26 -14.50
CA THR A 85 5.95 -10.92 -14.97
C THR A 85 4.47 -10.90 -15.29
N ILE A 86 3.74 -9.96 -14.71
CA ILE A 86 2.33 -9.73 -14.95
C ILE A 86 2.19 -8.39 -15.68
N ASN A 87 1.52 -8.40 -16.83
CA ASN A 87 1.12 -7.18 -17.51
C ASN A 87 -0.08 -6.56 -16.77
N LEU A 88 0.14 -5.47 -16.04
CA LEU A 88 -0.89 -4.81 -15.25
C LEU A 88 -1.88 -4.06 -16.15
N ALA A 89 -1.41 -3.53 -17.29
CA ALA A 89 -2.27 -2.82 -18.23
C ALA A 89 -3.38 -3.71 -18.80
N SER A 90 -3.09 -4.99 -19.07
CA SER A 90 -4.12 -5.95 -19.52
C SER A 90 -5.15 -6.30 -18.44
N LYS A 91 -4.85 -5.98 -17.18
CA LYS A 91 -5.72 -6.16 -16.01
C LYS A 91 -6.43 -4.86 -15.60
N GLY A 92 -6.30 -3.81 -16.41
CA GLY A 92 -6.92 -2.51 -16.20
C GLY A 92 -6.25 -1.67 -15.10
N VAL A 93 -5.06 -2.06 -14.63
CA VAL A 93 -4.28 -1.26 -13.68
C VAL A 93 -3.31 -0.38 -14.47
N LEU A 94 -3.53 0.92 -14.37
CA LEU A 94 -2.75 1.93 -15.09
C LEU A 94 -1.95 2.76 -14.10
N MET A 95 -0.65 2.93 -14.37
CA MET A 95 0.28 3.73 -13.57
C MET A 95 0.27 3.35 -12.08
N PRO A 96 0.74 2.14 -11.74
CA PRO A 96 0.86 1.74 -10.33
C PRO A 96 1.92 2.61 -9.64
N THR A 97 1.60 3.06 -8.43
CA THR A 97 2.46 3.99 -7.66
C THR A 97 3.02 3.38 -6.38
N GLU A 98 2.37 2.38 -5.80
CA GLU A 98 2.83 1.73 -4.57
C GLU A 98 2.39 0.27 -4.50
N ILE A 99 3.20 -0.59 -3.88
CA ILE A 99 2.89 -1.97 -3.53
C ILE A 99 3.15 -2.19 -2.04
N LYS A 100 2.24 -2.88 -1.35
CA LYS A 100 2.49 -3.39 0.02
C LYS A 100 1.98 -4.80 0.18
N PHE A 101 2.78 -5.67 0.81
CA PHE A 101 2.30 -6.97 1.25
C PHE A 101 1.44 -6.85 2.50
N SER A 102 0.47 -7.75 2.63
CA SER A 102 -0.19 -7.96 3.92
C SER A 102 0.80 -8.58 4.91
N PRO A 103 0.61 -8.41 6.23
CA PRO A 103 1.55 -8.93 7.23
C PRO A 103 1.79 -10.44 7.14
N GLY A 104 0.75 -11.22 6.81
CA GLY A 104 0.85 -12.67 6.59
C GLY A 104 1.41 -13.07 5.22
N GLY A 105 1.57 -12.13 4.29
CA GLY A 105 2.17 -12.37 2.98
C GLY A 105 1.24 -12.98 1.93
N ASP A 106 0.05 -13.48 2.28
CA ASP A 106 -0.86 -14.11 1.30
C ASP A 106 -1.42 -13.14 0.25
N ARG A 107 -1.40 -11.83 0.56
CA ARG A 107 -1.99 -10.76 -0.25
C ARG A 107 -1.02 -9.62 -0.43
N PHE A 108 -1.26 -8.83 -1.47
CA PHE A 108 -0.63 -7.52 -1.62
C PHE A 108 -1.62 -6.51 -2.19
N SER A 109 -1.43 -5.25 -1.83
CA SER A 109 -2.16 -4.11 -2.36
C SER A 109 -1.34 -3.42 -3.43
N LEU A 110 -2.02 -2.93 -4.46
CA LEU A 110 -1.44 -2.20 -5.58
C LEU A 110 -2.21 -0.89 -5.76
N VAL A 111 -1.54 0.22 -5.48
CA VAL A 111 -2.14 1.56 -5.58
C VAL A 111 -1.97 2.07 -7.01
N SER A 112 -3.04 2.62 -7.58
CA SER A 112 -3.06 3.25 -8.90
C SER A 112 -3.76 4.61 -8.86
N GLN A 113 -3.94 5.27 -9.99
CA GLN A 113 -4.50 6.63 -10.07
C GLN A 113 -5.83 6.84 -9.34
N GLN A 114 -6.73 5.86 -9.35
CA GLN A 114 -8.06 5.97 -8.73
C GLN A 114 -8.48 4.71 -7.97
N THR A 115 -7.65 3.66 -7.98
CA THR A 115 -8.00 2.40 -7.35
C THR A 115 -6.88 1.87 -6.47
N VAL A 116 -7.27 1.13 -5.44
CA VAL A 116 -6.39 0.21 -4.72
C VAL A 116 -6.87 -1.20 -5.03
N ASP A 117 -6.03 -1.96 -5.72
CA ASP A 117 -6.31 -3.33 -6.10
C ASP A 117 -5.64 -4.29 -5.09
N VAL A 118 -6.40 -5.20 -4.51
CA VAL A 118 -5.91 -6.25 -3.62
C VAL A 118 -5.83 -7.56 -4.40
N TRP A 119 -4.66 -8.17 -4.36
CA TRP A 119 -4.32 -9.39 -5.08
C TRP A 119 -3.97 -10.51 -4.12
N THR A 120 -4.28 -11.75 -4.50
CA THR A 120 -3.85 -12.95 -3.77
C THR A 120 -2.66 -13.59 -4.48
N ILE A 121 -1.64 -14.02 -3.73
CA ILE A 121 -0.49 -14.75 -4.31
C ILE A 121 -0.92 -16.12 -4.84
N SER A 122 -1.71 -16.87 -4.07
CA SER A 122 -2.11 -18.25 -4.41
C SER A 122 -2.91 -18.36 -5.70
N LYS A 123 -3.74 -17.36 -6.00
CA LYS A 123 -4.55 -17.28 -7.23
C LYS A 123 -3.85 -16.52 -8.37
N ALA A 124 -2.72 -15.87 -8.08
CA ALA A 124 -2.04 -14.93 -8.98
C ALA A 124 -3.03 -13.96 -9.65
N GLY A 125 -3.98 -13.42 -8.88
CA GLY A 125 -5.16 -12.75 -9.40
C GLY A 125 -5.71 -11.65 -8.51
N LEU A 126 -6.47 -10.76 -9.14
CA LEU A 126 -7.22 -9.70 -8.48
C LEU A 126 -8.33 -10.31 -7.63
N GLU A 127 -8.35 -9.97 -6.36
CA GLU A 127 -9.39 -10.40 -5.42
C GLU A 127 -10.41 -9.28 -5.18
N LYS A 128 -9.92 -8.04 -5.03
CA LYS A 128 -10.79 -6.88 -4.80
C LYS A 128 -10.22 -5.63 -5.44
N ARG A 129 -11.08 -4.82 -6.05
CA ARG A 129 -10.75 -3.48 -6.53
C ARG A 129 -11.53 -2.47 -5.72
N ILE A 130 -10.81 -1.55 -5.08
CA ILE A 130 -11.37 -0.47 -4.27
C ILE A 130 -11.23 0.80 -5.10
N THR A 131 -12.35 1.36 -5.53
CA THR A 131 -12.38 2.64 -6.25
C THR A 131 -12.49 3.78 -5.25
N CYS A 132 -11.54 4.70 -5.28
CA CYS A 132 -11.52 5.87 -4.40
C CYS A 132 -12.12 7.08 -5.11
N ASN A 133 -12.77 7.96 -4.34
CA ASN A 133 -13.33 9.23 -4.86
C ASN A 133 -12.26 10.28 -5.18
N SER A 134 -11.04 10.09 -4.68
CA SER A 134 -9.85 10.86 -4.99
C SER A 134 -8.66 9.93 -5.16
N LYS A 135 -7.56 10.45 -5.71
CA LYS A 135 -6.34 9.69 -5.96
C LYS A 135 -5.79 9.12 -4.64
N PRO A 136 -5.68 7.79 -4.51
CA PRO A 136 -4.97 7.19 -3.39
C PRO A 136 -3.47 7.46 -3.55
N THR A 137 -2.84 7.89 -2.47
CA THR A 137 -1.44 8.31 -2.43
C THR A 137 -0.57 7.33 -1.68
N THR A 138 -1.13 6.64 -0.68
CA THR A 138 -0.42 5.63 0.09
C THR A 138 -1.37 4.58 0.66
N VAL A 139 -0.88 3.36 0.92
CA VAL A 139 -1.62 2.28 1.57
C VAL A 139 -0.82 1.66 2.71
N GLN A 140 -1.51 1.29 3.79
CA GLN A 140 -0.93 0.57 4.92
C GLN A 140 -1.87 -0.55 5.35
N TRP A 141 -1.35 -1.76 5.51
CA TRP A 141 -2.12 -2.87 6.05
C TRP A 141 -2.19 -2.77 7.57
N LEU A 142 -3.40 -2.96 8.10
CA LEU A 142 -3.64 -3.11 9.54
C LEU A 142 -3.39 -4.57 9.95
N ASN A 143 -3.99 -5.49 9.20
CA ASN A 143 -3.89 -6.94 9.39
C ASN A 143 -4.06 -7.62 8.01
N ASN A 144 -4.37 -8.91 7.94
CA ASN A 144 -4.53 -9.61 6.65
C ASN A 144 -5.83 -9.30 5.90
N GLU A 145 -6.76 -8.58 6.52
CA GLU A 145 -8.10 -8.30 5.97
C GLU A 145 -8.39 -6.81 5.77
N ARG A 146 -7.79 -5.93 6.57
CA ARG A 146 -8.09 -4.50 6.55
C ARG A 146 -6.88 -3.65 6.17
N ILE A 147 -7.15 -2.63 5.37
CA ILE A 147 -6.18 -1.64 4.92
C ILE A 147 -6.65 -0.22 5.24
N TYR A 148 -5.68 0.65 5.50
CA TYR A 148 -5.84 2.10 5.47
C TYR A 148 -5.28 2.64 4.16
N VAL A 149 -6.00 3.57 3.56
CA VAL A 149 -5.64 4.24 2.31
C VAL A 149 -5.64 5.75 2.55
N GLY A 150 -4.51 6.38 2.33
CA GLY A 150 -4.37 7.83 2.35
C GLY A 150 -4.74 8.40 0.99
N LEU A 151 -5.52 9.49 0.97
CA LEU A 151 -5.94 10.15 -0.25
C LEU A 151 -5.26 11.51 -0.45
N ASP A 152 -5.30 11.98 -1.69
CA ASP A 152 -4.79 13.30 -2.08
C ASP A 152 -5.61 14.45 -1.47
N THR A 153 -6.85 14.19 -1.03
CA THR A 153 -7.66 15.19 -0.30
C THR A 153 -7.24 15.36 1.16
N GLY A 154 -6.38 14.48 1.70
CA GLY A 154 -6.06 14.42 3.13
C GLY A 154 -6.97 13.49 3.93
N ASN A 155 -7.99 12.89 3.29
CA ASN A 155 -8.81 11.86 3.91
C ASN A 155 -8.04 10.55 4.05
N ILE A 156 -8.40 9.79 5.08
CA ILE A 156 -7.94 8.41 5.29
C ILE A 156 -9.18 7.52 5.18
N ILE A 157 -9.11 6.51 4.33
CA ILE A 157 -10.17 5.53 4.16
C ILE A 157 -9.71 4.22 4.80
N THR A 158 -10.60 3.55 5.53
CA THR A 158 -10.38 2.16 5.94
C THR A 158 -11.37 1.23 5.25
N VAL A 159 -10.86 0.10 4.75
CA VAL A 159 -11.64 -0.88 4.01
C VAL A 159 -11.22 -2.27 4.45
N SER A 160 -12.18 -3.08 4.88
CA SER A 160 -11.98 -4.52 4.98
C SER A 160 -12.16 -5.17 3.61
N ILE A 161 -11.42 -6.24 3.33
CA ILE A 161 -11.54 -6.97 2.07
C ILE A 161 -12.88 -7.70 1.98
N SER A 162 -13.42 -8.16 3.11
CA SER A 162 -14.77 -8.76 3.19
C SER A 162 -15.90 -7.73 3.06
N ASP A 163 -15.71 -6.51 3.56
CA ASP A 163 -16.77 -5.50 3.63
C ASP A 163 -17.06 -4.83 2.29
N THR A 164 -18.30 -4.47 2.03
CA THR A 164 -18.67 -3.68 0.84
C THR A 164 -18.52 -2.17 1.04
N GLN A 165 -18.41 -1.73 2.30
CA GLN A 165 -18.37 -0.32 2.65
C GLN A 165 -16.99 0.10 3.16
N ALA A 166 -16.67 1.35 2.88
CA ALA A 166 -15.45 2.01 3.30
C ALA A 166 -15.81 3.09 4.33
N LEU A 167 -15.09 3.14 5.44
CA LEU A 167 -15.22 4.21 6.42
C LEU A 167 -14.21 5.31 6.06
N THR A 168 -14.65 6.57 6.08
CA THR A 168 -13.81 7.72 5.73
C THR A 168 -13.57 8.60 6.96
N TYR A 169 -12.30 8.91 7.22
CA TYR A 169 -11.84 9.81 8.26
C TYR A 169 -11.23 11.05 7.64
N LYS A 170 -11.61 12.23 8.15
CA LYS A 170 -10.97 13.51 7.80
C LYS A 170 -9.67 13.63 8.59
N GLY A 171 -8.58 13.12 8.01
CA GLY A 171 -7.28 13.06 8.68
C GLY A 171 -6.53 14.40 8.66
N HIS A 172 -6.29 14.91 7.46
CA HIS A 172 -5.44 16.07 7.20
C HIS A 172 -6.11 17.07 6.26
N LYS A 173 -5.64 18.32 6.26
CA LYS A 173 -6.09 19.37 5.33
C LYS A 173 -5.52 19.25 3.92
N GLN A 174 -4.44 18.49 3.78
CA GLN A 174 -3.69 18.29 2.54
C GLN A 174 -3.38 16.80 2.40
N ARG A 175 -3.03 16.38 1.18
CA ARG A 175 -2.76 14.98 0.84
C ARG A 175 -1.95 14.20 1.88
N VAL A 176 -2.44 13.01 2.20
CA VAL A 176 -1.73 12.05 3.05
C VAL A 176 -0.55 11.53 2.24
N LYS A 177 0.67 11.63 2.77
CA LYS A 177 1.90 11.22 2.10
C LYS A 177 2.38 9.85 2.51
N SER A 178 2.24 9.55 3.79
CA SER A 178 2.75 8.31 4.35
C SER A 178 1.83 7.88 5.48
N LEU A 179 1.60 6.57 5.54
CA LEU A 179 0.91 5.88 6.60
C LEU A 179 1.88 4.83 7.14
N TYR A 180 1.91 4.67 8.46
CA TYR A 180 2.62 3.59 9.12
C TYR A 180 1.76 3.09 10.28
N TYR A 181 1.56 1.78 10.38
CA TYR A 181 0.76 1.17 11.43
C TYR A 181 1.62 0.19 12.22
N GLU A 182 1.61 0.34 13.54
CA GLU A 182 2.23 -0.60 14.46
C GLU A 182 1.60 -0.49 15.86
N ASN A 183 1.40 -1.62 16.55
CA ASN A 183 0.93 -1.71 17.94
C ASN A 183 -0.32 -0.86 18.23
N ASP A 184 -1.38 -1.06 17.44
CA ASP A 184 -2.65 -0.33 17.56
C ASP A 184 -2.53 1.19 17.40
N MET A 185 -1.41 1.66 16.85
CA MET A 185 -1.17 3.06 16.53
C MET A 185 -0.98 3.23 15.02
N LEU A 186 -1.70 4.19 14.46
CA LEU A 186 -1.48 4.66 13.09
C LEU A 186 -0.75 6.01 13.16
N TYR A 187 0.33 6.12 12.40
CA TYR A 187 1.10 7.34 12.20
C TYR A 187 0.85 7.85 10.79
N THR A 188 0.49 9.11 10.66
CA THR A 188 0.13 9.69 9.37
C THR A 188 0.87 10.99 9.15
N ALA A 189 1.35 11.20 7.93
CA ALA A 189 2.00 12.43 7.54
C ALA A 189 1.31 13.06 6.33
N SER A 190 1.20 14.37 6.34
CA SER A 190 0.68 15.16 5.23
C SER A 190 1.79 15.91 4.50
N SER A 191 1.54 16.27 3.24
CA SER A 191 2.42 17.19 2.50
C SER A 191 2.50 18.59 3.09
N SER A 192 1.58 18.98 3.96
CA SER A 192 1.65 20.25 4.71
C SER A 192 2.69 20.24 5.82
N GLY A 193 3.30 19.09 6.13
CA GLY A 193 4.18 18.91 7.28
C GLY A 193 3.47 18.45 8.55
N GLU A 194 2.15 18.35 8.52
CA GLU A 194 1.36 17.84 9.65
C GLU A 194 1.59 16.34 9.84
N LEU A 195 1.97 15.97 11.06
CA LEU A 195 2.13 14.60 11.54
C LEU A 195 1.02 14.34 12.56
N LYS A 196 0.33 13.21 12.47
CA LYS A 196 -0.69 12.80 13.42
C LYS A 196 -0.46 11.37 13.88
N VAL A 197 -0.78 11.13 15.14
CA VAL A 197 -0.80 9.80 15.75
C VAL A 197 -2.24 9.48 16.13
N TRP A 198 -2.68 8.28 15.78
CA TRP A 198 -4.04 7.84 16.00
C TRP A 198 -4.04 6.51 16.75
N SER A 199 -4.94 6.38 17.71
CA SER A 199 -5.29 5.10 18.32
C SER A 199 -6.26 4.35 17.42
N VAL A 200 -5.99 3.07 17.19
CA VAL A 200 -6.85 2.15 16.46
C VAL A 200 -7.49 1.18 17.46
N LEU A 201 -8.70 1.51 17.91
CA LEU A 201 -9.49 0.69 18.83
C LEU A 201 -10.82 0.33 18.16
N ASP A 202 -11.23 -0.94 18.24
CA ASP A 202 -12.49 -1.43 17.68
C ASP A 202 -12.75 -0.98 16.24
N SER A 203 -11.73 -1.02 15.40
CA SER A 203 -11.82 -0.58 13.99
C SER A 203 -12.01 0.92 13.76
N LYS A 204 -11.99 1.73 14.82
CA LYS A 204 -12.15 3.18 14.75
C LYS A 204 -10.81 3.88 14.91
N LEU A 205 -10.70 5.04 14.28
CA LEU A 205 -9.51 5.88 14.30
C LEU A 205 -9.77 7.09 15.20
N ASN A 206 -9.03 7.20 16.29
CA ASN A 206 -9.12 8.33 17.23
C ASN A 206 -7.79 9.09 17.25
N GLU A 207 -7.81 10.40 17.00
CA GLU A 207 -6.58 11.22 17.05
C GLU A 207 -6.09 11.32 18.50
N ILE A 208 -4.81 10.98 18.73
CA ILE A 208 -4.14 11.14 20.03
C ILE A 208 -3.46 12.50 20.08
N CYS A 209 -2.63 12.79 19.07
CA CYS A 209 -1.88 14.03 18.99
C CYS A 209 -1.52 14.40 17.55
N SER A 210 -1.19 15.68 17.38
CA SER A 210 -0.71 16.24 16.12
C SER A 210 0.49 17.15 16.35
N SER A 211 1.38 17.19 15.37
CA SER A 211 2.56 18.06 15.33
C SER A 211 2.80 18.53 13.90
N ASN A 212 3.64 19.54 13.71
CA ASN A 212 4.00 20.03 12.37
C ASN A 212 5.51 20.11 12.23
N ALA A 213 6.06 19.41 11.24
CA ALA A 213 7.49 19.39 10.94
C ALA A 213 7.99 20.68 10.26
N ALA A 214 7.11 21.64 9.96
CA ALA A 214 7.35 22.88 9.22
C ALA A 214 8.02 22.68 7.84
N CYS A 215 7.99 21.45 7.33
CA CYS A 215 8.59 21.05 6.07
C CYS A 215 7.70 20.03 5.36
N ARG A 216 7.97 19.81 4.08
CA ARG A 216 7.23 18.82 3.29
C ARG A 216 7.73 17.42 3.62
N VAL A 217 6.90 16.63 4.29
CA VAL A 217 7.19 15.22 4.59
C VAL A 217 7.02 14.35 3.35
N THR A 218 7.99 13.48 3.11
CA THR A 218 8.01 12.53 1.97
C THR A 218 7.74 11.09 2.41
N CYS A 219 8.19 10.69 3.59
CA CYS A 219 7.97 9.37 4.17
C CYS A 219 7.99 9.45 5.71
N VAL A 220 7.40 8.44 6.36
CA VAL A 220 7.49 8.20 7.81
C VAL A 220 7.90 6.75 8.01
N SER A 221 8.77 6.52 8.99
CA SER A 221 9.13 5.19 9.48
C SER A 221 9.30 5.28 10.99
N LEU A 222 8.93 4.22 11.70
CA LEU A 222 9.08 4.15 13.15
C LEU A 222 10.44 3.55 13.51
N ASN A 223 11.19 4.25 14.35
CA ASN A 223 12.41 3.70 14.93
C ASN A 223 12.10 3.09 16.30
N ARG A 224 12.33 1.79 16.45
CA ARG A 224 12.14 1.05 17.71
C ARG A 224 13.32 1.16 18.67
N GLN A 225 14.44 1.70 18.20
CA GLN A 225 15.68 1.75 18.97
C GLN A 225 15.69 2.96 19.91
N ASN A 226 15.31 2.70 21.16
CA ASN A 226 15.40 3.65 22.28
C ASN A 226 16.85 4.03 22.66
N HIS A 227 17.88 3.40 22.09
CA HIS A 227 19.28 3.65 22.49
C HIS A 227 19.82 5.04 22.09
N LEU A 228 19.06 5.81 21.31
CA LEU A 228 19.40 7.20 20.97
C LEU A 228 18.75 8.22 21.94
N ILE A 229 17.90 7.76 22.85
CA ILE A 229 17.36 8.59 23.93
C ILE A 229 18.46 8.62 25.00
N LYS A 230 19.14 9.77 25.17
CA LYS A 230 19.93 10.01 26.38
C LYS A 230 19.00 9.80 27.57
N LYS A 231 19.23 8.77 28.37
CA LYS A 231 18.61 8.68 29.69
C LYS A 231 19.12 9.89 30.47
N GLU A 232 18.21 10.75 30.92
CA GLU A 232 18.52 11.69 31.99
C GLU A 232 18.93 10.84 33.20
N GLU A 233 20.09 11.13 33.78
CA GLU A 233 20.59 10.43 34.96
C GLU A 233 19.58 10.66 36.09
N LYS A 234 18.84 9.60 36.45
CA LYS A 234 18.02 9.58 37.66
C LYS A 234 18.96 9.64 38.86
N SER A 235 18.64 10.52 39.81
CA SER A 235 19.37 10.66 41.07
C SER A 235 19.38 9.36 41.86
N ASP A 236 20.48 9.13 42.58
CA ASP A 236 20.81 7.88 43.30
C ASP A 236 19.69 7.35 44.22
N ASP A 237 18.77 8.20 44.68
CA ASP A 237 17.63 7.83 45.53
C ASP A 237 16.60 6.90 44.85
N GLU A 238 16.51 6.88 43.51
CA GLU A 238 15.54 6.02 42.81
C GLU A 238 16.03 4.58 42.60
N GLN A 239 17.34 4.33 42.71
CA GLN A 239 17.92 2.99 42.49
C GLN A 239 17.73 2.06 43.70
N GLU A 240 17.70 2.59 44.92
CA GLU A 240 17.48 1.79 46.14
C GLU A 240 16.04 1.25 46.26
N ILE A 241 15.07 1.85 45.56
CA ILE A 241 13.68 1.41 45.60
C ILE A 241 13.47 0.19 44.68
N GLU A 242 14.11 0.15 43.51
CA GLU A 242 13.95 -0.96 42.55
C GLU A 242 14.65 -2.26 43.00
N GLU A 243 15.75 -2.18 43.75
CA GLU A 243 16.44 -3.38 44.27
C GLU A 243 15.67 -4.09 45.39
N ASN A 244 14.81 -3.38 46.12
CA ASN A 244 14.04 -3.96 47.23
C ASN A 244 12.76 -4.67 46.76
N VAL A 245 12.16 -4.25 45.64
CA VAL A 245 10.95 -4.90 45.09
C VAL A 245 11.28 -6.25 44.44
N ASN A 246 12.46 -6.39 43.82
CA ASN A 246 12.83 -7.60 43.09
C ASN A 246 13.21 -8.81 43.96
N LYS A 247 13.23 -8.68 45.30
CA LYS A 247 13.55 -9.77 46.22
C LYS A 247 12.32 -10.53 46.76
N GLU A 248 11.09 -10.04 46.53
CA GLU A 248 9.89 -10.64 47.13
C GLU A 248 9.12 -11.61 46.21
N ASP A 249 9.40 -11.66 44.90
CA ASP A 249 8.53 -12.36 43.93
C ASP A 249 9.05 -13.71 43.38
N SER A 250 10.06 -14.34 43.98
CA SER A 250 10.51 -15.67 43.55
C SER A 250 10.00 -16.80 44.45
N ASN A 251 8.76 -17.26 44.21
CA ASN A 251 8.26 -18.61 44.54
C ASN A 251 6.86 -18.80 43.91
N ASP A 252 6.71 -19.61 42.86
CA ASP A 252 6.12 -20.96 42.95
C ASP A 252 5.97 -21.66 41.58
N SER A 253 5.77 -22.97 41.68
CA SER A 253 5.88 -24.11 40.75
C SER A 253 5.08 -24.19 39.44
N GLU A 254 5.61 -25.03 38.55
CA GLU A 254 5.11 -25.57 37.28
C GLU A 254 3.84 -26.46 37.41
N GLU A 255 3.00 -26.50 36.36
CA GLU A 255 2.23 -27.71 35.98
C GLU A 255 1.80 -27.67 34.49
N ASP A 256 2.00 -28.82 33.81
CA ASP A 256 1.71 -29.15 32.41
C ASP A 256 0.22 -29.46 32.16
N GLU A 257 -0.35 -29.15 30.98
CA GLU A 257 -1.39 -30.01 30.36
C GLU A 257 -1.58 -29.78 28.84
N LYS A 258 -1.87 -30.88 28.13
CA LYS A 258 -1.97 -31.04 26.66
C LYS A 258 -3.42 -31.04 26.15
N GLU A 259 -3.56 -30.98 24.80
CA GLU A 259 -4.70 -31.37 23.90
C GLU A 259 -5.41 -30.18 23.23
N LYS A 260 -5.91 -30.17 21.97
CA LYS A 260 -6.01 -31.13 20.84
C LYS A 260 -6.34 -30.33 19.55
N GLU A 261 -5.91 -30.81 18.39
CA GLU A 261 -6.24 -30.27 17.04
C GLU A 261 -7.63 -30.68 16.52
N THR A 262 -8.28 -29.83 15.71
CA THR A 262 -9.29 -30.25 14.70
C THR A 262 -9.23 -29.43 13.40
N LEU A 263 -9.51 -30.12 12.28
CA LEU A 263 -9.30 -29.72 10.86
C LEU A 263 -10.41 -28.81 10.26
N PRO A 264 -10.17 -28.14 9.10
CA PRO A 264 -11.05 -27.08 8.60
C PRO A 264 -12.10 -27.53 7.56
N VAL A 265 -13.24 -26.84 7.54
CA VAL A 265 -14.36 -27.04 6.59
C VAL A 265 -14.24 -26.13 5.36
N LYS A 266 -14.35 -26.70 4.16
CA LYS A 266 -14.31 -26.02 2.85
C LYS A 266 -15.58 -25.22 2.54
N ARG A 267 -15.46 -24.04 1.91
CA ARG A 267 -16.57 -23.32 1.25
C ARG A 267 -16.24 -22.89 -0.19
N LYS A 268 -17.28 -22.89 -1.03
CA LYS A 268 -17.30 -22.72 -2.50
C LYS A 268 -17.26 -21.23 -2.95
N PRO A 269 -16.90 -20.94 -4.23
CA PRO A 269 -16.47 -19.60 -4.67
C PRO A 269 -17.61 -18.59 -4.88
N GLY A 270 -17.36 -17.34 -4.45
CA GLY A 270 -18.29 -16.21 -4.54
C GLY A 270 -18.27 -15.48 -5.89
N ALA A 271 -19.43 -14.95 -6.26
CA ALA A 271 -19.69 -14.16 -7.46
C ALA A 271 -19.24 -12.69 -7.32
N PHE A 272 -18.98 -12.04 -8.45
CA PHE A 272 -18.53 -10.64 -8.53
C PHE A 272 -19.69 -9.65 -8.30
N VAL A 273 -19.42 -8.56 -7.55
CA VAL A 273 -20.35 -7.44 -7.35
C VAL A 273 -19.62 -6.13 -7.67
N THR A 274 -20.22 -5.30 -8.52
CA THR A 274 -19.80 -3.94 -8.83
C THR A 274 -20.76 -2.98 -8.14
N VAL A 275 -20.27 -1.98 -7.40
CA VAL A 275 -21.11 -0.95 -6.78
C VAL A 275 -20.65 0.44 -7.22
N SER A 276 -21.60 1.23 -7.70
CA SER A 276 -21.52 2.67 -7.97
C SER A 276 -22.35 3.42 -6.92
N TYR A 277 -21.90 4.60 -6.48
CA TYR A 277 -22.62 5.41 -5.49
C TYR A 277 -23.42 6.53 -6.17
N GLY A 278 -24.70 6.65 -5.81
CA GLY A 278 -25.51 7.84 -6.05
C GLY A 278 -25.32 8.82 -4.90
N ALA A 279 -25.07 10.09 -5.24
CA ALA A 279 -25.09 11.18 -4.29
C ALA A 279 -26.53 11.36 -3.78
N LYS A 280 -26.70 11.43 -2.45
CA LYS A 280 -27.87 12.02 -1.84
C LYS A 280 -27.49 13.45 -1.50
N ASP A 281 -28.06 14.38 -2.26
CA ASP A 281 -28.11 15.79 -1.91
C ASP A 281 -29.41 16.00 -1.11
N ASP A 282 -29.28 16.48 0.12
CA ASP A 282 -30.39 16.94 0.94
C ASP A 282 -30.48 18.47 0.81
N GLU A 283 -31.49 18.98 0.09
CA GLU A 283 -32.09 20.32 0.31
C GLU A 283 -33.58 20.27 -0.11
N ASP A 284 -34.49 20.31 0.88
CA ASP A 284 -35.90 20.75 0.78
C ASP A 284 -35.91 22.30 0.66
N ASP A 285 -36.84 23.05 0.04
CA ASP A 285 -38.20 22.78 -0.43
C ASP A 285 -38.66 23.87 -1.44
N ASN A 286 -39.64 23.50 -2.28
CA ASN A 286 -40.63 24.31 -3.02
C ASN A 286 -40.25 25.46 -3.99
N ASP A 287 -40.47 25.24 -5.30
CA ASP A 287 -41.54 25.95 -6.03
C ASP A 287 -42.01 25.19 -7.30
N LYS A 288 -43.33 25.19 -7.54
CA LYS A 288 -44.02 24.52 -8.64
C LYS A 288 -43.95 25.36 -9.91
N SER A 289 -43.40 24.83 -11.00
CA SER A 289 -43.94 25.13 -12.34
C SER A 289 -43.71 24.02 -13.36
N LYS A 290 -44.79 23.71 -14.08
CA LYS A 290 -44.93 22.71 -15.14
C LYS A 290 -43.94 23.00 -16.29
N ARG A 291 -43.25 21.98 -16.81
CA ARG A 291 -43.02 21.80 -18.26
C ARG A 291 -42.50 20.40 -18.61
N SER A 292 -43.03 19.93 -19.74
CA SER A 292 -43.00 18.61 -20.36
C SER A 292 -41.63 18.15 -20.85
N ASN A 293 -41.38 16.84 -20.73
CA ASN A 293 -40.21 16.12 -21.23
C ASN A 293 -39.99 16.27 -22.75
N PRO A 294 -38.75 16.47 -23.22
CA PRO A 294 -38.40 16.34 -24.64
C PRO A 294 -38.03 14.89 -25.01
N PRO A 295 -38.24 14.48 -26.28
CA PRO A 295 -38.05 13.10 -26.75
C PRO A 295 -36.58 12.76 -27.06
N PRO A 296 -36.23 11.46 -27.16
CA PRO A 296 -34.85 10.97 -27.15
C PRO A 296 -34.08 11.22 -28.47
N ALA A 297 -32.77 11.46 -28.32
CA ALA A 297 -31.84 11.77 -29.40
C ALA A 297 -31.57 10.58 -30.35
N LYS A 298 -31.54 10.88 -31.65
CA LYS A 298 -31.35 9.94 -32.77
C LYS A 298 -29.90 9.48 -32.91
N LYS A 299 -29.73 8.18 -33.20
CA LYS A 299 -28.47 7.49 -33.53
C LYS A 299 -27.75 8.15 -34.72
N PHE A 300 -26.51 8.60 -34.53
CA PHE A 300 -25.61 9.00 -35.63
C PHE A 300 -25.08 7.76 -36.36
N LYS A 301 -25.45 7.61 -37.65
CA LYS A 301 -24.90 6.60 -38.56
C LYS A 301 -23.53 7.05 -39.08
N LYS A 302 -22.51 6.19 -38.91
CA LYS A 302 -21.20 6.28 -39.56
C LYS A 302 -21.35 6.40 -41.09
N ARG A 303 -20.82 7.46 -41.70
CA ARG A 303 -20.65 7.55 -43.17
C ARG A 303 -19.49 6.66 -43.59
N LYS A 304 -19.80 5.60 -44.35
CA LYS A 304 -18.82 4.84 -45.15
C LYS A 304 -18.29 5.76 -46.26
N ARG A 305 -16.96 5.88 -46.38
CA ARG A 305 -16.30 6.51 -47.54
C ARG A 305 -15.77 5.37 -48.41
N ASN A 306 -16.43 5.14 -49.56
CA ASN A 306 -16.01 4.13 -50.53
C ASN A 306 -15.05 4.73 -51.58
N LYS A 307 -14.10 3.88 -51.98
CA LYS A 307 -13.01 4.07 -52.96
C LYS A 307 -13.42 4.71 -54.29
N LYS A 308 -12.51 5.50 -54.87
CA LYS A 308 -12.30 5.53 -56.33
C LYS A 308 -10.83 5.24 -56.65
N THR A 309 -10.67 4.26 -57.52
CA THR A 309 -9.48 3.75 -58.18
C THR A 309 -8.90 4.77 -59.17
N LYS A 310 -7.57 4.80 -59.31
CA LYS A 310 -6.91 5.11 -60.59
C LYS A 310 -5.75 4.14 -60.79
N LYS A 311 -5.93 3.28 -61.80
CA LYS A 311 -4.86 2.57 -62.52
C LYS A 311 -4.03 3.61 -63.27
N VAL A 312 -2.71 3.47 -63.26
CA VAL A 312 -1.85 3.86 -64.40
C VAL A 312 -0.90 2.69 -64.64
N VAL A 313 -0.79 2.35 -65.92
CA VAL A 313 -0.15 1.18 -66.52
C VAL A 313 1.12 1.67 -67.22
N THR A 314 2.23 0.95 -67.00
CA THR A 314 3.47 0.75 -67.79
C THR A 314 4.09 1.90 -68.59
N GLN A 315 5.39 2.11 -68.40
CA GLN A 315 6.43 1.49 -69.23
C GLN A 315 7.54 0.95 -68.34
#